data_AF-A0A5A7QXG5-F1
#
_entry.id   AF-A0A5A7QXG5-F1
#
_cell.length_a   1.000
_cell.length_b   1.000
_cell.length_c   1.000
_cell.angle_alpha   90.00
_cell.angle_beta   90.00
_cell.angle_gamma   90.00
#
_symmetry.space_group_name_H-M   'P 1'
#
loop_
_entity.id
_entity.type
_entity.pdbx_description
1 polymer ?
#
loop_
_entity_poly.entity_id
_entity_poly.type
_entity_poly.pdbx_seq_one_letter_code
_entity_poly.pdbx_strand_id
1 'polypeptide(L)'
;MFFRRFISVVVALFVIFPIGNAIIPGKLLRIKLACLTISVDPSGEGNTTTIQAAIDKVPEYNQKWVCIRIKEGVYREQVLIPYNKPFIYLQGAGKRKTSVVWNAHDATDTSATFNSVPDNIIARSITFINSYNYPLKESSNPLAVAVAARIGGDKSAFYRCGFVGLQDTLWDVQGRHYFEQCTIQGGIDFIFGSGQSIYQGCTIAVVAGVLDGPGFITAQGRTSPSETNGFVFKDCVITGDGKAYLGRPWRPYARVLFYNTMMNGIVVPQGWSPWFAGGDMSTVSFDEAGCRGPGSDTSGRVDWANRQSKSQLQQFASLSYINAQEWLIS
;
A
#
# COMPACT_ATOMS: atom_id res chain seq x y z
N MET A 1 75.47 -27.16 -24.94
CA MET A 1 74.32 -27.32 -25.84
C MET A 1 73.22 -26.41 -25.31
N PHE A 2 72.89 -25.37 -26.07
CA PHE A 2 71.96 -24.31 -25.72
C PHE A 2 70.53 -24.85 -25.54
N PHE A 3 69.84 -24.46 -24.47
CA PHE A 3 68.38 -24.32 -24.53
C PHE A 3 67.97 -22.97 -23.94
N ARG A 4 67.49 -22.11 -24.86
CA ARG A 4 66.92 -20.79 -24.61
C ARG A 4 65.45 -20.93 -24.18
N ARG A 5 65.06 -20.07 -23.24
CA ARG A 5 63.76 -19.36 -23.06
C ARG A 5 62.48 -20.06 -23.50
N PHE A 6 61.49 -20.09 -22.59
CA PHE A 6 60.21 -19.37 -22.76
C PHE A 6 59.59 -19.15 -21.37
N ILE A 7 59.63 -17.90 -20.87
CA ILE A 7 58.79 -17.45 -19.76
C ILE A 7 57.49 -16.97 -20.41
N SER A 8 56.41 -17.72 -20.25
CA SER A 8 55.07 -17.27 -20.63
C SER A 8 54.61 -16.22 -19.61
N VAL A 9 54.65 -14.95 -20.01
CA VAL A 9 53.98 -13.86 -19.31
C VAL A 9 52.49 -13.99 -19.62
N VAL A 10 51.71 -14.54 -18.68
CA VAL A 10 50.25 -14.45 -18.73
C VAL A 10 49.87 -13.05 -18.26
N VAL A 11 49.59 -12.16 -19.21
CA VAL A 11 48.94 -10.87 -18.94
C VAL A 11 47.48 -11.17 -18.62
N ALA A 12 47.15 -11.26 -17.33
CA ALA A 12 45.76 -11.25 -16.88
C ALA A 12 45.21 -9.83 -17.12
N LEU A 13 44.53 -9.64 -18.25
CA LEU A 13 43.66 -8.50 -18.48
C LEU A 13 42.49 -8.57 -17.47
N PHE A 14 42.65 -7.90 -16.33
CA PHE A 14 41.53 -7.54 -15.49
C PHE A 14 40.67 -6.54 -16.25
N VAL A 15 39.67 -7.03 -16.96
CA VAL A 15 38.55 -6.20 -17.39
C VAL A 15 37.82 -5.81 -16.10
N ILE A 16 38.12 -4.62 -15.61
CA ILE A 16 37.35 -3.96 -14.57
C ILE A 16 35.99 -3.65 -15.19
N PHE A 17 35.03 -4.55 -15.01
CA PHE A 17 33.63 -4.17 -15.14
C PHE A 17 33.37 -3.10 -14.08
N PRO A 18 32.87 -1.91 -14.45
CA PRO A 18 32.43 -0.97 -13.44
C PRO A 18 31.28 -1.65 -12.70
N ILE A 19 31.53 -1.96 -11.43
CA ILE A 19 30.49 -2.35 -10.49
C ILE A 19 29.52 -1.17 -10.49
N GLY A 20 28.42 -1.33 -11.23
CA GLY A 20 27.31 -0.39 -11.18
C GLY A 20 26.92 -0.25 -9.72
N ASN A 21 26.98 0.99 -9.22
CA ASN A 21 26.62 1.34 -7.87
C ASN A 21 25.28 0.69 -7.52
N ALA A 22 25.32 -0.38 -6.71
CA ALA A 22 24.15 -0.90 -6.05
C ALA A 22 23.61 0.24 -5.18
N ILE A 23 22.48 0.82 -5.61
CA ILE A 23 21.73 1.79 -4.83
C ILE A 23 21.26 1.03 -3.59
N ILE A 24 21.92 1.28 -2.45
CA ILE A 24 21.49 0.78 -1.15
C ILE A 24 20.09 1.37 -0.88
N PRO A 25 19.04 0.53 -0.75
CA PRO A 25 17.70 1.01 -0.41
C PRO A 25 17.68 1.33 1.09
N GLY A 26 18.09 2.56 1.42
CA GLY A 26 18.16 3.05 2.80
C GLY A 26 18.26 4.57 2.94
N LYS A 27 18.56 5.30 1.86
CA LYS A 27 18.41 6.76 1.80
C LYS A 27 17.05 7.12 1.20
N LEU A 28 15.99 6.73 1.89
CA LEU A 28 14.68 7.29 1.61
C LEU A 28 14.63 8.74 2.14
N LEU A 29 14.94 9.67 1.25
CA LEU A 29 14.31 10.98 1.16
C LEU A 29 14.03 11.69 2.51
N ARG A 30 15.06 12.30 3.10
CA ARG A 30 14.88 13.61 3.77
C ARG A 30 14.84 14.68 2.68
N ILE A 31 13.85 14.65 1.79
CA ILE A 31 13.55 15.85 1.01
C ILE A 31 13.00 16.86 2.03
N LYS A 32 13.78 17.92 2.27
CA LYS A 32 13.21 19.16 2.80
C LYS A 32 12.39 19.74 1.66
N LEU A 33 11.10 19.39 1.60
CA LEU A 33 10.18 20.07 0.71
C LEU A 33 10.17 21.54 1.11
N ALA A 34 10.54 22.42 0.18
CA ALA A 34 10.26 23.84 0.32
C ALA A 34 8.76 24.02 0.11
N CYS A 35 8.03 24.22 1.20
CA CYS A 35 6.57 24.27 1.19
C CYS A 35 6.06 25.35 2.14
N LEU A 36 4.94 25.98 1.76
CA LEU A 36 4.12 26.75 2.69
C LEU A 36 3.68 25.82 3.82
N THR A 37 3.80 26.24 5.08
CA THR A 37 3.38 25.41 6.21
C THR A 37 2.05 25.92 6.78
N ILE A 38 1.10 25.01 7.01
CA ILE A 38 -0.11 25.23 7.80
C ILE A 38 -0.04 24.29 9.01
N SER A 39 -0.07 24.82 10.23
CA SER A 39 -0.13 24.00 11.45
C SER A 39 -1.57 23.70 11.85
N VAL A 40 -1.83 22.46 12.25
CA VAL A 40 -3.10 22.00 12.80
C VAL A 40 -2.89 21.60 14.25
N ASP A 41 -3.65 22.22 15.15
CA ASP A 41 -3.58 21.95 16.58
C ASP A 41 -4.98 21.98 17.22
N PRO A 42 -5.48 20.85 17.76
CA PRO A 42 -6.81 20.81 18.36
C PRO A 42 -6.92 21.68 19.63
N SER A 43 -5.81 22.10 20.24
CA SER A 43 -5.82 23.04 21.38
C SER A 43 -6.10 24.50 20.98
N GLY A 44 -5.98 24.83 19.69
CA GLY A 44 -6.13 26.19 19.16
C GLY A 44 -4.84 26.97 18.98
N GLU A 45 -3.66 26.42 19.30
CA GLU A 45 -2.36 27.10 19.10
C GLU A 45 -1.83 27.04 17.65
N GLY A 46 -2.54 26.34 16.76
CA GLY A 46 -2.19 26.17 15.35
C GLY A 46 -2.83 27.22 14.44
N ASN A 47 -2.53 27.15 13.14
CA ASN A 47 -3.25 27.95 12.14
C ASN A 47 -4.71 27.50 11.96
N THR A 48 -5.02 26.24 12.25
CA THR A 48 -6.37 25.67 12.30
C THR A 48 -6.47 24.65 13.44
N THR A 49 -7.70 24.32 13.84
CA THR A 49 -7.99 23.27 14.83
C THR A 49 -8.29 21.92 14.20
N THR A 50 -8.75 21.90 12.95
CA THR A 50 -9.06 20.67 12.20
C THR A 50 -8.20 20.53 10.95
N ILE A 51 -8.08 19.28 10.47
CA ILE A 51 -7.33 18.94 9.27
C ILE A 51 -8.09 19.44 8.04
N GLN A 52 -9.42 19.29 8.00
CA GLN A 52 -10.22 19.80 6.88
C GLN A 52 -10.04 21.31 6.69
N ALA A 53 -10.07 22.09 7.77
CA ALA A 53 -9.89 23.54 7.68
C ALA A 53 -8.50 23.94 7.15
N ALA A 54 -7.46 23.11 7.37
CA ALA A 54 -6.14 23.35 6.79
C ALA A 54 -6.11 23.04 5.30
N ILE A 55 -6.79 21.98 4.85
CA ILE A 55 -6.97 21.66 3.43
C ILE A 55 -7.78 22.75 2.72
N ASP A 56 -8.80 23.29 3.38
CA ASP A 56 -9.64 24.37 2.83
C ASP A 56 -8.84 25.64 2.54
N LYS A 57 -7.79 25.91 3.33
CA LYS A 57 -6.84 27.01 3.12
C LYS A 57 -5.87 26.81 1.95
N VAL A 58 -5.71 25.59 1.43
CA VAL A 58 -4.90 25.35 0.23
C VAL A 58 -5.64 25.92 -0.98
N PRO A 59 -4.99 26.77 -1.82
CA PRO A 59 -5.62 27.30 -3.02
C PRO A 59 -6.08 26.21 -3.98
N GLU A 60 -7.14 26.48 -4.73
CA GLU A 60 -7.52 25.64 -5.86
C GLU A 60 -6.46 25.69 -6.97
N TYR A 61 -6.34 24.61 -7.72
CA TYR A 61 -5.37 24.37 -8.80
C TYR A 61 -3.92 24.60 -8.38
N ASN A 62 -3.63 24.38 -7.09
CA ASN A 62 -2.32 24.56 -6.48
C ASN A 62 -1.23 23.82 -7.27
N GLN A 63 -0.08 24.45 -7.47
CA GLN A 63 1.07 23.89 -8.21
C GLN A 63 2.32 23.79 -7.33
N LYS A 64 2.21 24.07 -6.03
CA LYS A 64 3.34 24.15 -5.10
C LYS A 64 3.03 23.34 -3.85
N TRP A 65 4.02 22.62 -3.34
CA TRP A 65 3.82 21.84 -2.13
C TRP A 65 3.36 22.69 -0.95
N VAL A 66 2.26 22.29 -0.31
CA VAL A 66 1.78 22.83 0.97
C VAL A 66 1.91 21.74 2.03
N CYS A 67 2.67 22.04 3.09
CA CYS A 67 2.89 21.14 4.21
C CYS A 67 1.89 21.42 5.32
N ILE A 68 0.97 20.50 5.54
CA ILE A 68 0.03 20.54 6.66
C ILE A 68 0.64 19.73 7.81
N ARG A 69 1.11 20.42 8.85
CA ARG A 69 1.73 19.81 10.03
C ARG A 69 0.69 19.63 11.13
N ILE A 70 0.42 18.38 11.47
CA ILE A 70 -0.68 17.99 12.34
C ILE A 70 -0.08 17.55 13.69
N LYS A 71 -0.42 18.26 14.77
CA LYS A 71 0.01 17.88 16.13
C LYS A 71 -0.54 16.50 16.53
N GLU A 72 -0.03 15.98 17.63
CA GLU A 72 -0.61 14.78 18.23
C GLU A 72 -2.04 15.05 18.71
N GLY A 73 -2.91 14.08 18.55
CA GLY A 73 -4.34 14.22 18.79
C GLY A 73 -5.19 13.21 18.03
N VAL A 74 -6.43 13.08 18.49
CA VAL A 74 -7.49 12.32 17.81
C VAL A 74 -8.44 13.32 17.16
N TYR A 75 -8.41 13.38 15.83
CA TYR A 75 -9.23 14.27 15.01
C TYR A 75 -10.48 13.51 14.58
N ARG A 76 -11.63 13.86 15.14
CA ARG A 76 -12.93 13.25 14.82
C ARG A 76 -13.63 14.03 13.71
N GLU A 77 -13.24 13.75 12.48
CA GLU A 77 -13.73 14.43 11.27
C GLU A 77 -13.65 13.48 10.07
N GLN A 78 -14.46 13.74 9.04
CA GLN A 78 -14.17 13.24 7.69
C GLN A 78 -13.31 14.25 6.97
N VAL A 79 -12.25 13.77 6.31
CA VAL A 79 -11.32 14.61 5.56
C VAL A 79 -11.45 14.32 4.08
N LEU A 80 -11.73 15.36 3.30
CA LEU A 80 -11.72 15.34 1.83
C LEU A 80 -10.64 16.28 1.32
N ILE A 81 -9.71 15.72 0.54
CA ILE A 81 -8.89 16.51 -0.37
C ILE A 81 -9.57 16.49 -1.75
N PRO A 82 -10.12 17.61 -2.21
CA PRO A 82 -10.81 17.67 -3.50
C PRO A 82 -9.83 17.60 -4.67
N TYR A 83 -10.30 17.16 -5.83
CA TYR A 83 -9.50 16.94 -7.04
C TYR A 83 -8.69 18.18 -7.48
N ASN A 84 -9.21 19.37 -7.25
CA ASN A 84 -8.55 20.62 -7.62
C ASN A 84 -7.51 21.10 -6.59
N LYS A 85 -7.11 20.30 -5.59
CA LYS A 85 -6.09 20.69 -4.59
C LYS A 85 -4.90 19.72 -4.52
N PRO A 86 -4.11 19.56 -5.60
CA PRO A 86 -2.93 18.70 -5.59
C PRO A 86 -1.76 19.32 -4.81
N PHE A 87 -0.66 18.57 -4.67
CA PHE A 87 0.59 18.98 -4.01
C PHE A 87 0.41 19.29 -2.51
N ILE A 88 -0.23 18.39 -1.78
CA ILE A 88 -0.39 18.49 -0.32
C ILE A 88 0.46 17.43 0.36
N TYR A 89 1.25 17.85 1.35
CA TYR A 89 1.99 16.97 2.23
C TYR A 89 1.39 17.02 3.65
N LEU A 90 0.69 15.96 4.05
CA LEU A 90 0.17 15.76 5.40
C LEU A 90 1.25 15.12 6.29
N GLN A 91 1.59 15.77 7.40
CA GLN A 91 2.61 15.27 8.32
C GLN A 91 2.07 15.25 9.76
N GLY A 92 1.75 14.06 10.27
CA GLY A 92 1.41 13.84 11.67
C GLY A 92 2.64 13.74 12.59
N ALA A 93 2.40 13.85 13.91
CA ALA A 93 3.43 13.71 14.94
C ALA A 93 3.93 12.27 15.15
N GLY A 94 3.25 11.28 14.55
CA GLY A 94 3.55 9.86 14.70
C GLY A 94 2.30 9.02 14.47
N LYS A 95 2.41 7.84 13.83
CA LYS A 95 1.24 6.99 13.54
C LYS A 95 0.44 6.54 14.76
N ARG A 96 1.07 6.51 15.94
CA ARG A 96 0.42 6.20 17.23
C ARG A 96 0.02 7.44 18.04
N LYS A 97 0.27 8.63 17.50
CA LYS A 97 0.08 9.93 18.18
C LYS A 97 -0.95 10.81 17.49
N THR A 98 -1.06 10.70 16.17
CA THR A 98 -2.00 11.48 15.35
C THR A 98 -2.90 10.52 14.59
N SER A 99 -4.21 10.66 14.78
CA SER A 99 -5.20 9.85 14.06
C SER A 99 -6.41 10.67 13.62
N VAL A 100 -6.93 10.37 12.42
CA VAL A 100 -8.25 10.81 11.95
C VAL A 100 -9.22 9.65 12.13
N VAL A 101 -10.38 9.91 12.73
CA VAL A 101 -11.35 8.88 13.09
C VAL A 101 -12.75 9.28 12.68
N TRP A 102 -13.42 8.40 11.94
CA TRP A 102 -14.85 8.52 11.65
C TRP A 102 -15.54 7.14 11.72
N ASN A 103 -16.84 7.07 11.48
CA ASN A 103 -17.65 5.84 11.58
C ASN A 103 -18.80 5.76 10.55
N ALA A 104 -18.67 6.46 9.42
CA ALA A 104 -19.59 6.28 8.30
C ALA A 104 -19.44 4.87 7.70
N HIS A 105 -20.51 4.32 7.14
CA HIS A 105 -20.62 2.92 6.71
C HIS A 105 -21.61 2.75 5.54
N ASP A 106 -21.79 1.50 5.11
CA ASP A 106 -22.65 1.00 4.03
C ASP A 106 -22.26 1.46 2.61
N ALA A 107 -22.18 2.76 2.37
CA ALA A 107 -21.82 3.30 1.07
C ALA A 107 -20.30 3.45 0.94
N THR A 108 -19.67 2.62 0.09
CA THR A 108 -18.21 2.59 -0.07
C THR A 108 -17.61 3.95 -0.46
N ASP A 109 -18.32 4.75 -1.26
CA ASP A 109 -17.87 6.04 -1.78
C ASP A 109 -17.95 7.20 -0.78
N THR A 110 -18.87 7.13 0.18
CA THR A 110 -19.11 8.17 1.19
C THR A 110 -18.67 7.79 2.60
N SER A 111 -18.39 6.51 2.86
CA SER A 111 -17.96 6.01 4.17
C SER A 111 -16.50 6.31 4.52
N ALA A 112 -15.70 6.80 3.56
CA ALA A 112 -14.29 7.07 3.76
C ALA A 112 -14.05 8.10 4.88
N THR A 113 -13.22 7.74 5.88
CA THR A 113 -12.72 8.69 6.89
C THR A 113 -11.76 9.70 6.25
N PHE A 114 -10.89 9.23 5.36
CA PHE A 114 -10.00 10.06 4.56
C PHE A 114 -10.22 9.79 3.06
N ASN A 115 -10.64 10.81 2.31
CA ASN A 115 -10.88 10.73 0.88
C ASN A 115 -9.92 11.68 0.15
N SER A 116 -8.99 11.11 -0.61
CA SER A 116 -7.98 11.84 -1.38
C SER A 116 -8.21 11.64 -2.86
N VAL A 117 -8.69 12.68 -3.53
CA VAL A 117 -8.99 12.68 -4.96
C VAL A 117 -7.88 13.26 -5.86
N PRO A 118 -7.08 14.27 -5.46
CA PRO A 118 -6.13 14.90 -6.38
C PRO A 118 -4.82 14.13 -6.49
N ASP A 119 -4.06 14.45 -7.54
CA ASP A 119 -2.71 13.94 -7.73
C ASP A 119 -1.69 14.56 -6.76
N ASN A 120 -0.52 13.92 -6.64
CA ASN A 120 0.65 14.43 -5.91
C ASN A 120 0.34 14.68 -4.42
N ILE A 121 -0.12 13.63 -3.74
CA ILE A 121 -0.38 13.66 -2.29
C ILE A 121 0.68 12.88 -1.56
N ILE A 122 1.20 13.46 -0.49
CA ILE A 122 2.07 12.74 0.44
C ILE A 122 1.42 12.76 1.81
N ALA A 123 1.37 11.62 2.50
CA ALA A 123 1.03 11.56 3.91
C ALA A 123 2.12 10.81 4.69
N ARG A 124 2.44 11.28 5.89
CA ARG A 124 3.45 10.66 6.75
C ARG A 124 3.04 10.67 8.20
N SER A 125 3.29 9.56 8.89
CA SER A 125 3.18 9.47 10.34
C SER A 125 1.79 9.83 10.90
N ILE A 126 0.72 9.43 10.22
CA ILE A 126 -0.68 9.64 10.62
C ILE A 126 -1.49 8.36 10.40
N THR A 127 -2.53 8.13 11.20
CA THR A 127 -3.42 6.95 11.06
C THR A 127 -4.84 7.37 10.70
N PHE A 128 -5.43 6.71 9.71
CA PHE A 128 -6.83 6.89 9.29
C PHE A 128 -7.64 5.69 9.78
N ILE A 129 -8.72 5.94 10.51
CA ILE A 129 -9.49 4.91 11.21
C ILE A 129 -10.97 5.05 10.86
N ASN A 130 -11.55 4.00 10.29
CA ASN A 130 -12.99 3.84 10.33
C ASN A 130 -13.35 2.92 11.51
N SER A 131 -14.06 3.50 12.47
CA SER A 131 -14.37 2.90 13.76
C SER A 131 -15.73 2.19 13.81
N TYR A 132 -16.50 2.16 12.71
CA TYR A 132 -17.87 1.63 12.70
C TYR A 132 -17.99 0.19 13.26
N ASN A 133 -17.10 -0.70 12.81
CA ASN A 133 -17.09 -2.11 13.21
C ASN A 133 -16.36 -2.35 14.56
N TYR A 134 -15.79 -1.31 15.18
CA TYR A 134 -15.01 -1.44 16.40
C TYR A 134 -15.81 -1.03 17.65
N PRO A 135 -15.55 -1.67 18.82
CA PRO A 135 -14.65 -2.81 19.03
C PRO A 135 -15.18 -4.12 18.41
N LEU A 136 -14.31 -4.88 17.71
CA LEU A 136 -14.73 -6.00 16.84
C LEU A 136 -15.51 -7.13 17.54
N LYS A 137 -15.27 -7.38 18.84
CA LYS A 137 -15.91 -8.47 19.60
C LYS A 137 -17.09 -8.01 20.47
N GLU A 138 -17.20 -6.71 20.70
CA GLU A 138 -18.15 -6.12 21.64
C GLU A 138 -19.13 -5.17 20.96
N SER A 139 -18.90 -4.83 19.69
CA SER A 139 -19.80 -4.00 18.90
C SER A 139 -21.16 -4.67 18.74
N SER A 140 -22.23 -3.94 19.06
CA SER A 140 -23.61 -4.33 18.77
C SER A 140 -24.02 -4.03 17.33
N ASN A 141 -23.18 -3.35 16.56
CA ASN A 141 -23.50 -3.00 15.18
C ASN A 141 -23.37 -4.24 14.28
N PRO A 142 -24.28 -4.45 13.33
CA PRO A 142 -24.04 -5.39 12.24
C PRO A 142 -22.74 -5.06 11.51
N LEU A 143 -22.03 -6.07 11.04
CA LEU A 143 -20.83 -5.83 10.21
C LEU A 143 -21.24 -5.12 8.92
N ALA A 144 -20.53 -4.04 8.59
CA ALA A 144 -20.77 -3.29 7.37
C ALA A 144 -19.46 -2.84 6.69
N VAL A 145 -19.57 -2.52 5.41
CA VAL A 145 -18.54 -1.81 4.65
C VAL A 145 -18.25 -0.48 5.34
N ALA A 146 -16.97 -0.20 5.61
CA ALA A 146 -16.58 1.00 6.36
C ALA A 146 -15.16 1.42 5.99
N VAL A 147 -15.04 2.33 5.01
CA VAL A 147 -13.75 2.70 4.42
C VAL A 147 -12.96 3.62 5.36
N ALA A 148 -11.70 3.28 5.64
CA ALA A 148 -10.79 4.14 6.40
C ALA A 148 -10.13 5.17 5.49
N ALA A 149 -9.66 4.75 4.31
CA ALA A 149 -9.09 5.66 3.33
C ALA A 149 -9.48 5.28 1.89
N ARG A 150 -9.81 6.30 1.09
CA ARG A 150 -10.04 6.22 -0.35
C ARG A 150 -9.00 7.08 -1.07
N ILE A 151 -8.20 6.47 -1.93
CA ILE A 151 -7.10 7.13 -2.65
C ILE A 151 -7.34 6.99 -4.16
N GLY A 152 -7.54 8.09 -4.88
CA GLY A 152 -7.88 8.05 -6.31
C GLY A 152 -7.06 8.92 -7.25
N GLY A 153 -6.22 9.83 -6.74
CA GLY A 153 -5.35 10.65 -7.58
C GLY A 153 -3.96 10.02 -7.77
N ASP A 154 -3.36 10.24 -8.94
CA ASP A 154 -2.08 9.67 -9.32
C ASP A 154 -0.93 10.22 -8.46
N LYS A 155 0.17 9.46 -8.34
CA LYS A 155 1.40 9.89 -7.63
C LYS A 155 1.18 10.19 -6.16
N SER A 156 0.46 9.31 -5.46
CA SER A 156 0.22 9.42 -4.01
C SER A 156 1.17 8.52 -3.21
N ALA A 157 1.83 9.07 -2.18
CA ALA A 157 2.77 8.33 -1.34
C ALA A 157 2.44 8.42 0.17
N PHE A 158 2.50 7.28 0.85
CA PHE A 158 2.17 7.15 2.26
C PHE A 158 3.34 6.53 3.02
N TYR A 159 3.86 7.24 4.02
CA TYR A 159 5.05 6.84 4.76
C TYR A 159 4.74 6.66 6.24
N ARG A 160 4.86 5.42 6.73
CA ARG A 160 4.56 5.10 8.13
C ARG A 160 3.18 5.56 8.55
N CYS A 161 2.20 5.39 7.68
CA CYS A 161 0.80 5.66 7.97
C CYS A 161 0.11 4.41 8.54
N GLY A 162 -1.02 4.61 9.19
CA GLY A 162 -1.93 3.54 9.58
C GLY A 162 -3.25 3.63 8.83
N PHE A 163 -3.84 2.50 8.49
CA PHE A 163 -5.17 2.38 7.90
C PHE A 163 -5.90 1.27 8.66
N VAL A 164 -6.98 1.62 9.35
CA VAL A 164 -7.63 0.71 10.30
C VAL A 164 -9.13 0.65 10.02
N GLY A 165 -9.62 -0.54 9.73
CA GLY A 165 -11.03 -0.84 9.48
C GLY A 165 -11.30 -2.33 9.62
N LEU A 166 -12.36 -2.82 8.98
CA LEU A 166 -12.64 -4.26 8.90
C LEU A 166 -12.91 -4.66 7.44
N GLN A 167 -14.09 -4.35 6.93
CA GLN A 167 -14.42 -4.52 5.51
C GLN A 167 -14.07 -3.26 4.73
N ASP A 168 -13.40 -3.42 3.59
CA ASP A 168 -13.06 -2.34 2.65
C ASP A 168 -12.19 -1.22 3.27
N THR A 169 -11.21 -1.58 4.10
CA THR A 169 -10.42 -0.61 4.88
C THR A 169 -9.69 0.43 4.00
N LEU A 170 -8.94 -0.02 3.00
CA LEU A 170 -8.18 0.82 2.10
C LEU A 170 -8.67 0.63 0.66
N TRP A 171 -9.38 1.63 0.16
CA TRP A 171 -9.75 1.72 -1.23
C TRP A 171 -8.65 2.42 -2.03
N ASP A 172 -7.76 1.62 -2.60
CA ASP A 172 -6.70 2.02 -3.53
C ASP A 172 -7.29 2.08 -4.96
N VAL A 173 -8.02 3.15 -5.25
CA VAL A 173 -8.97 3.26 -6.37
C VAL A 173 -8.26 3.10 -7.71
N GLN A 174 -7.31 4.00 -8.02
CA GLN A 174 -6.63 4.10 -9.31
C GLN A 174 -5.41 5.00 -9.18
N GLY A 175 -4.52 4.97 -10.17
CA GLY A 175 -3.30 5.78 -10.20
C GLY A 175 -2.09 5.02 -9.64
N ARG A 176 -0.92 5.66 -9.68
CA ARG A 176 0.35 5.11 -9.18
C ARG A 176 0.53 5.50 -7.72
N HIS A 177 0.60 4.51 -6.85
CA HIS A 177 0.74 4.75 -5.41
C HIS A 177 1.93 4.01 -4.80
N TYR A 178 2.42 4.58 -3.71
CA TYR A 178 3.50 4.00 -2.93
C TYR A 178 3.21 4.05 -1.44
N PHE A 179 3.19 2.90 -0.78
CA PHE A 179 2.98 2.77 0.65
C PHE A 179 4.22 2.17 1.27
N GLU A 180 4.91 2.90 2.15
CA GLU A 180 6.13 2.42 2.77
C GLU A 180 6.03 2.40 4.29
N GLN A 181 6.37 1.26 4.90
CA GLN A 181 6.36 1.05 6.35
C GLN A 181 4.99 1.35 6.99
N CYS A 182 3.91 1.22 6.22
CA CYS A 182 2.55 1.44 6.68
C CYS A 182 2.01 0.22 7.43
N THR A 183 0.96 0.42 8.21
CA THR A 183 0.17 -0.65 8.80
C THR A 183 -1.22 -0.59 8.22
N ILE A 184 -1.68 -1.68 7.60
CA ILE A 184 -3.03 -1.79 7.04
C ILE A 184 -3.73 -2.94 7.77
N GLN A 185 -4.85 -2.64 8.42
CA GLN A 185 -5.59 -3.57 9.26
C GLN A 185 -7.02 -3.77 8.77
N GLY A 186 -7.43 -5.02 8.55
CA GLY A 186 -8.80 -5.36 8.19
C GLY A 186 -9.06 -6.86 8.09
N GLY A 187 -10.24 -7.23 7.62
CA GLY A 187 -10.72 -8.62 7.58
C GLY A 187 -11.31 -9.05 6.23
N ILE A 188 -12.09 -8.20 5.56
CA ILE A 188 -12.76 -8.54 4.29
C ILE A 188 -12.36 -7.52 3.23
N ASP A 189 -11.82 -7.99 2.11
CA ASP A 189 -11.40 -7.18 0.95
C ASP A 189 -10.66 -5.88 1.34
N PHE A 190 -9.86 -5.95 2.41
CA PHE A 190 -9.52 -4.72 3.13
C PHE A 190 -8.44 -3.88 2.43
N ILE A 191 -7.85 -4.41 1.35
CA ILE A 191 -7.07 -3.67 0.36
C ILE A 191 -7.66 -3.95 -1.01
N PHE A 192 -8.38 -3.00 -1.57
CA PHE A 192 -9.14 -3.21 -2.80
C PHE A 192 -9.09 -2.01 -3.74
N GLY A 193 -9.45 -2.23 -5.00
CA GLY A 193 -9.41 -1.21 -6.05
C GLY A 193 -8.51 -1.60 -7.23
N SER A 194 -8.13 -0.62 -8.03
CA SER A 194 -7.44 -0.81 -9.33
C SER A 194 -6.18 0.07 -9.45
N GLY A 195 -5.58 0.46 -8.32
CA GLY A 195 -4.29 1.15 -8.28
C GLY A 195 -3.12 0.35 -8.85
N GLN A 196 -2.11 1.06 -9.34
CA GLN A 196 -0.79 0.54 -9.69
C GLN A 196 0.15 0.82 -8.53
N SER A 197 0.26 -0.11 -7.59
CA SER A 197 0.70 0.22 -6.25
C SER A 197 1.77 -0.73 -5.72
N ILE A 198 2.78 -0.15 -5.07
CA ILE A 198 3.77 -0.90 -4.28
C ILE A 198 3.54 -0.60 -2.80
N TYR A 199 3.34 -1.67 -2.04
CA TYR A 199 3.34 -1.71 -0.59
C TYR A 199 4.67 -2.29 -0.13
N GLN A 200 5.58 -1.46 0.37
CA GLN A 200 6.95 -1.85 0.73
C GLN A 200 7.18 -1.83 2.24
N GLY A 201 7.63 -2.96 2.80
CA GLY A 201 7.94 -3.04 4.23
C GLY A 201 6.71 -2.82 5.13
N CYS A 202 5.51 -3.03 4.61
CA CYS A 202 4.26 -2.80 5.33
C CYS A 202 3.92 -3.98 6.25
N THR A 203 3.18 -3.69 7.32
CA THR A 203 2.50 -4.70 8.13
C THR A 203 1.06 -4.81 7.63
N ILE A 204 0.70 -6.00 7.18
CA ILE A 204 -0.64 -6.40 6.77
C ILE A 204 -1.26 -7.15 7.95
N ALA A 205 -2.10 -6.46 8.72
CA ALA A 205 -2.66 -6.93 9.99
C ALA A 205 -4.08 -7.46 9.80
N VAL A 206 -4.22 -8.78 9.73
CA VAL A 206 -5.50 -9.45 9.56
C VAL A 206 -6.25 -9.50 10.89
N VAL A 207 -7.51 -9.07 10.89
CA VAL A 207 -8.41 -9.15 12.05
C VAL A 207 -9.64 -10.01 11.70
N ALA A 208 -9.38 -11.21 11.19
CA ALA A 208 -10.40 -12.12 10.69
C ALA A 208 -10.95 -13.06 11.78
N GLY A 209 -10.44 -13.01 13.02
CA GLY A 209 -10.93 -13.83 14.12
C GLY A 209 -12.38 -13.58 14.53
N VAL A 210 -13.01 -12.53 14.01
CA VAL A 210 -14.43 -12.19 14.24
C VAL A 210 -15.34 -12.58 13.08
N LEU A 211 -14.80 -13.16 12.01
CA LEU A 211 -15.55 -13.56 10.82
C LEU A 211 -15.98 -15.02 10.92
N ASP A 212 -17.12 -15.33 10.31
CA ASP A 212 -17.57 -16.72 10.09
C ASP A 212 -16.87 -17.31 8.87
N GLY A 213 -15.56 -17.53 8.99
CA GLY A 213 -14.70 -18.06 7.93
C GLY A 213 -13.44 -17.23 7.67
N PRO A 214 -12.65 -17.59 6.65
CA PRO A 214 -11.45 -16.84 6.32
C PRO A 214 -11.75 -15.44 5.77
N GLY A 215 -10.93 -14.46 6.17
CA GLY A 215 -10.92 -13.13 5.57
C GLY A 215 -10.25 -13.08 4.20
N PHE A 216 -10.21 -11.89 3.61
CA PHE A 216 -9.59 -11.62 2.30
C PHE A 216 -8.69 -10.39 2.39
N ILE A 217 -7.39 -10.57 2.15
CA ILE A 217 -6.43 -9.45 2.20
C ILE A 217 -6.66 -8.50 1.03
N THR A 218 -6.79 -9.03 -0.18
CA THR A 218 -6.90 -8.21 -1.40
C THR A 218 -8.13 -8.52 -2.25
N ALA A 219 -8.69 -7.48 -2.85
CA ALA A 219 -9.67 -7.57 -3.92
C ALA A 219 -9.30 -6.60 -5.07
N GLN A 220 -8.42 -7.06 -5.96
CA GLN A 220 -7.88 -6.21 -7.03
C GLN A 220 -8.80 -6.19 -8.26
N GLY A 221 -9.04 -5.00 -8.80
CA GLY A 221 -10.03 -4.68 -9.84
C GLY A 221 -9.51 -4.38 -11.26
N ARG A 222 -8.39 -4.96 -11.70
CA ARG A 222 -7.88 -4.82 -13.07
C ARG A 222 -8.82 -5.49 -14.07
N THR A 223 -9.22 -4.75 -15.11
CA THR A 223 -10.30 -5.14 -16.03
C THR A 223 -9.79 -5.51 -17.42
N SER A 224 -8.59 -5.10 -17.81
CA SER A 224 -8.03 -5.35 -19.14
C SER A 224 -6.58 -5.85 -19.08
N PRO A 225 -6.13 -6.68 -20.04
CA PRO A 225 -4.72 -7.11 -20.10
C PRO A 225 -3.77 -5.94 -20.43
N SER A 226 -4.26 -4.89 -21.11
CA SER A 226 -3.50 -3.70 -21.47
C SER A 226 -3.23 -2.75 -20.28
N GLU A 227 -3.95 -2.90 -19.17
CA GLU A 227 -3.74 -2.09 -17.98
C GLU A 227 -2.48 -2.54 -17.23
N THR A 228 -1.66 -1.58 -16.82
CA THR A 228 -0.42 -1.83 -16.06
C THR A 228 -0.64 -2.01 -14.57
N ASN A 229 -1.83 -1.64 -14.07
CA ASN A 229 -2.20 -1.64 -12.66
C ASN A 229 -2.16 -3.03 -11.99
N GLY A 230 -2.18 -3.02 -10.66
CA GLY A 230 -1.91 -4.18 -9.84
C GLY A 230 -1.29 -3.82 -8.50
N PHE A 231 -1.46 -4.72 -7.53
CA PHE A 231 -0.92 -4.55 -6.18
C PHE A 231 0.32 -5.41 -6.00
N VAL A 232 1.41 -4.79 -5.54
CA VAL A 232 2.68 -5.45 -5.25
C VAL A 232 3.03 -5.25 -3.78
N PHE A 233 3.03 -6.34 -3.02
CA PHE A 233 3.42 -6.37 -1.60
C PHE A 233 4.85 -6.86 -1.52
N LYS A 234 5.77 -5.94 -1.25
CA LYS A 234 7.21 -6.19 -1.25
C LYS A 234 7.78 -6.09 0.15
N ASP A 235 8.55 -7.09 0.56
CA ASP A 235 9.22 -7.11 1.88
C ASP A 235 8.25 -6.89 3.06
N CYS A 236 6.99 -7.28 2.90
CA CYS A 236 5.93 -7.07 3.88
C CYS A 236 5.89 -8.18 4.94
N VAL A 237 5.06 -7.98 5.97
CA VAL A 237 4.70 -9.03 6.94
C VAL A 237 3.18 -9.15 6.99
N ILE A 238 2.67 -10.36 6.77
CA ILE A 238 1.28 -10.75 7.02
C ILE A 238 1.22 -11.41 8.40
N THR A 239 0.41 -10.83 9.28
CA THR A 239 0.19 -11.28 10.66
C THR A 239 -1.23 -10.96 11.09
N GLY A 240 -1.66 -11.45 12.26
CA GLY A 240 -3.01 -11.18 12.76
C GLY A 240 -3.66 -12.39 13.40
N ASP A 241 -4.99 -12.35 13.49
CA ASP A 241 -5.83 -13.44 13.97
C ASP A 241 -6.81 -13.96 12.92
N GLY A 242 -7.41 -15.11 13.20
CA GLY A 242 -8.25 -15.83 12.24
C GLY A 242 -7.45 -16.46 11.10
N LYS A 243 -8.17 -16.79 10.02
CA LYS A 243 -7.60 -17.29 8.76
C LYS A 243 -7.88 -16.30 7.65
N ALA A 244 -7.04 -16.27 6.62
CA ALA A 244 -7.27 -15.41 5.47
C ALA A 244 -6.74 -16.01 4.16
N TYR A 245 -7.43 -15.67 3.08
CA TYR A 245 -6.89 -15.71 1.72
C TYR A 245 -6.03 -14.46 1.47
N LEU A 246 -4.98 -14.63 0.68
CA LEU A 246 -4.17 -13.55 0.11
C LEU A 246 -5.02 -12.62 -0.77
N GLY A 247 -6.08 -13.15 -1.39
CA GLY A 247 -7.07 -12.34 -2.07
C GLY A 247 -8.03 -13.12 -2.95
N ARG A 248 -8.88 -12.35 -3.63
CA ARG A 248 -9.83 -12.79 -4.65
C ARG A 248 -9.95 -11.76 -5.77
N PRO A 249 -10.25 -12.16 -7.02
CA PRO A 249 -10.28 -11.22 -8.14
C PRO A 249 -11.60 -10.43 -8.17
N TRP A 250 -11.56 -9.12 -7.95
CA TRP A 250 -12.76 -8.27 -8.08
C TRP A 250 -13.15 -8.06 -9.56
N ARG A 251 -12.16 -8.14 -10.45
CA ARG A 251 -12.34 -8.04 -11.91
C ARG A 251 -11.53 -9.10 -12.66
N PRO A 252 -11.85 -9.41 -13.93
CA PRO A 252 -11.33 -10.59 -14.62
C PRO A 252 -9.80 -10.63 -14.82
N TYR A 253 -9.13 -9.49 -14.84
CA TYR A 253 -7.68 -9.41 -15.06
C TYR A 253 -6.92 -9.07 -13.77
N ALA A 254 -7.53 -9.26 -12.60
CA ALA A 254 -6.93 -8.96 -11.30
C ALA A 254 -5.48 -9.45 -11.20
N ARG A 255 -4.62 -8.60 -10.65
CA ARG A 255 -3.18 -8.80 -10.53
C ARG A 255 -2.70 -8.44 -9.13
N VAL A 256 -2.11 -9.41 -8.44
CA VAL A 256 -1.54 -9.24 -7.10
C VAL A 256 -0.23 -10.04 -7.02
N LEU A 257 0.82 -9.41 -6.50
CA LEU A 257 2.10 -10.05 -6.24
C LEU A 257 2.48 -9.89 -4.77
N PHE A 258 2.73 -11.00 -4.08
CA PHE A 258 3.47 -11.00 -2.81
C PHE A 258 4.94 -11.39 -3.06
N TYR A 259 5.86 -10.44 -2.87
CA TYR A 259 7.28 -10.58 -3.15
C TYR A 259 8.10 -10.44 -1.86
N ASN A 260 8.89 -11.47 -1.52
CA ASN A 260 9.72 -11.53 -0.31
C ASN A 260 8.95 -11.21 0.99
N THR A 261 7.68 -11.60 1.04
CA THR A 261 6.78 -11.31 2.17
C THR A 261 6.84 -12.42 3.21
N MET A 262 6.93 -12.05 4.49
CA MET A 262 6.78 -12.99 5.60
C MET A 262 5.30 -13.28 5.83
N MET A 263 4.90 -14.54 5.72
CA MET A 263 3.53 -15.01 5.93
C MET A 263 3.46 -15.84 7.20
N ASN A 264 2.84 -15.30 8.25
CA ASN A 264 2.53 -16.09 9.45
C ASN A 264 1.45 -17.16 9.12
N GLY A 265 1.28 -18.14 10.02
CA GLY A 265 0.40 -19.30 9.84
C GLY A 265 -1.11 -19.03 9.78
N ILE A 266 -1.52 -17.81 9.40
CA ILE A 266 -2.90 -17.38 9.22
C ILE A 266 -3.37 -17.51 7.76
N VAL A 267 -2.44 -17.60 6.80
CA VAL A 267 -2.78 -17.81 5.38
C VAL A 267 -3.28 -19.24 5.19
N VAL A 268 -4.43 -19.41 4.53
CA VAL A 268 -4.99 -20.74 4.24
C VAL A 268 -4.19 -21.45 3.13
N PRO A 269 -4.13 -22.80 3.11
CA PRO A 269 -3.32 -23.55 2.13
C PRO A 269 -3.61 -23.19 0.67
N GLN A 270 -4.87 -22.98 0.32
CA GLN A 270 -5.32 -22.58 -1.01
C GLN A 270 -4.71 -21.25 -1.46
N GLY A 271 -4.35 -20.38 -0.51
CA GLY A 271 -3.78 -19.05 -0.70
C GLY A 271 -4.77 -18.04 -1.27
N TRP A 272 -5.47 -18.40 -2.34
CA TRP A 272 -6.35 -17.52 -3.10
C TRP A 272 -7.74 -18.13 -3.23
N SER A 273 -8.76 -17.27 -3.32
CA SER A 273 -10.14 -17.69 -3.54
C SER A 273 -10.60 -17.23 -4.91
N PRO A 274 -11.37 -18.05 -5.66
CA PRO A 274 -12.12 -17.52 -6.80
C PRO A 274 -13.16 -16.51 -6.29
N TRP A 275 -13.60 -15.61 -7.16
CA TRP A 275 -14.79 -14.80 -6.88
C TRP A 275 -16.04 -15.68 -7.07
N PHE A 276 -17.09 -15.45 -6.27
CA PHE A 276 -18.25 -16.33 -6.07
C PHE A 276 -19.02 -16.83 -7.32
N ALA A 277 -18.71 -16.35 -8.53
CA ALA A 277 -19.51 -16.60 -9.73
C ALA A 277 -18.76 -17.26 -10.90
N GLY A 278 -17.91 -18.26 -10.64
CA GLY A 278 -17.37 -19.12 -11.71
C GLY A 278 -16.62 -18.38 -12.82
N GLY A 279 -16.03 -17.22 -12.50
CA GLY A 279 -15.25 -16.43 -13.44
C GLY A 279 -14.06 -17.23 -13.95
N ASP A 280 -13.71 -17.01 -15.22
CA ASP A 280 -12.51 -17.60 -15.79
C ASP A 280 -11.27 -17.10 -15.02
N MET A 281 -10.60 -18.01 -14.31
CA MET A 281 -9.36 -17.70 -13.60
C MET A 281 -8.16 -17.64 -14.55
N SER A 282 -8.30 -18.01 -15.83
CA SER A 282 -7.19 -18.04 -16.78
C SER A 282 -6.50 -16.69 -16.96
N THR A 283 -7.23 -15.58 -16.77
CA THR A 283 -6.74 -14.21 -16.98
C THR A 283 -6.19 -13.51 -15.74
N VAL A 284 -6.36 -14.09 -14.54
CA VAL A 284 -5.83 -13.51 -13.30
C VAL A 284 -4.33 -13.75 -13.15
N SER A 285 -3.62 -12.81 -12.52
CA SER A 285 -2.18 -12.89 -12.22
C SER A 285 -1.96 -12.76 -10.72
N PHE A 286 -2.15 -13.85 -9.99
CA PHE A 286 -1.93 -13.93 -8.55
C PHE A 286 -0.68 -14.77 -8.29
N ASP A 287 0.35 -14.12 -7.75
CA ASP A 287 1.69 -14.68 -7.71
C ASP A 287 2.37 -14.42 -6.36
N GLU A 288 3.17 -15.37 -5.92
CA GLU A 288 4.02 -15.35 -4.73
C GLU A 288 5.46 -15.65 -5.14
N ALA A 289 6.42 -14.82 -4.70
CA ALA A 289 7.83 -15.02 -5.01
C ALA A 289 8.73 -14.74 -3.81
N GLY A 290 9.51 -15.75 -3.39
CA GLY A 290 10.43 -15.61 -2.25
C GLY A 290 9.75 -15.36 -0.91
N CYS A 291 8.44 -15.63 -0.80
CA CYS A 291 7.73 -15.54 0.46
C CYS A 291 8.22 -16.62 1.43
N ARG A 292 8.14 -16.33 2.73
CA ARG A 292 8.69 -17.17 3.80
C ARG A 292 7.75 -17.24 4.99
N GLY A 293 7.93 -18.26 5.83
CA GLY A 293 7.15 -18.46 7.04
C GLY A 293 6.07 -19.54 6.93
N PRO A 294 5.36 -19.84 8.04
CA PRO A 294 4.42 -20.96 8.07
C PRO A 294 3.23 -20.84 7.09
N GLY A 295 2.87 -19.62 6.68
CA GLY A 295 1.79 -19.38 5.71
C GLY A 295 2.24 -19.39 4.24
N SER A 296 3.54 -19.53 3.97
CA SER A 296 4.09 -19.43 2.62
C SER A 296 4.27 -20.77 1.90
N ASP A 297 3.80 -21.89 2.47
CA ASP A 297 3.82 -23.17 1.77
C ASP A 297 2.85 -23.12 0.59
N THR A 298 3.39 -23.29 -0.62
CA THR A 298 2.62 -23.22 -1.86
C THR A 298 2.11 -24.59 -2.34
N SER A 299 2.43 -25.69 -1.66
CA SER A 299 2.08 -27.05 -2.07
C SER A 299 0.57 -27.29 -2.20
N GLY A 300 -0.24 -26.56 -1.42
CA GLY A 300 -1.70 -26.62 -1.43
C GLY A 300 -2.41 -25.47 -2.16
N ARG A 301 -1.67 -24.62 -2.89
CA ARG A 301 -2.25 -23.48 -3.60
C ARG A 301 -3.16 -23.94 -4.72
N VAL A 302 -4.13 -23.09 -5.04
CA VAL A 302 -4.93 -23.22 -6.26
C VAL A 302 -4.02 -23.33 -7.50
N ASP A 303 -4.43 -24.14 -8.46
CA ASP A 303 -3.67 -24.47 -9.68
C ASP A 303 -3.49 -23.27 -10.63
N TRP A 304 -4.35 -22.27 -10.53
CA TRP A 304 -4.31 -21.05 -11.32
C TRP A 304 -3.43 -19.93 -10.71
N ALA A 305 -2.73 -20.16 -9.60
CA ALA A 305 -1.75 -19.20 -9.05
C ALA A 305 -0.32 -19.41 -9.63
N ASN A 306 0.58 -18.44 -9.40
CA ASN A 306 2.02 -18.55 -9.66
C ASN A 306 2.40 -18.86 -11.12
N ARG A 307 1.74 -18.19 -12.08
CA ARG A 307 1.92 -18.45 -13.51
C ARG A 307 2.95 -17.55 -14.18
N GLN A 308 3.40 -16.48 -13.51
CA GLN A 308 4.34 -15.54 -14.11
C GLN A 308 5.80 -16.00 -14.01
N SER A 309 6.62 -15.59 -14.99
CA SER A 309 8.05 -15.87 -14.99
C SER A 309 8.80 -15.07 -13.91
N LYS A 310 9.91 -15.60 -13.41
CA LYS A 310 10.75 -14.92 -12.40
C LYS A 310 11.19 -13.52 -12.82
N SER A 311 11.55 -13.31 -14.08
CA SER A 311 11.98 -12.01 -14.61
C SER A 311 10.83 -11.00 -14.59
N GLN A 312 9.62 -11.42 -14.94
CA GLN A 312 8.43 -10.58 -14.88
C GLN A 312 8.06 -10.21 -13.44
N LEU A 313 8.16 -11.15 -12.51
CA LEU A 313 7.95 -10.88 -11.08
C LEU A 313 8.97 -9.88 -10.52
N GLN A 314 10.23 -9.98 -10.94
CA GLN A 314 11.27 -9.00 -10.57
C GLN A 314 10.97 -7.59 -11.14
N GLN A 315 10.43 -7.51 -12.36
CA GLN A 315 10.00 -6.25 -12.95
C GLN A 315 8.85 -5.61 -12.17
N PHE A 316 7.85 -6.40 -11.77
CA PHE A 316 6.74 -5.93 -10.92
C PHE A 316 7.24 -5.47 -9.53
N ALA A 317 8.22 -6.15 -8.94
CA ALA A 317 8.80 -5.79 -7.64
C ALA A 317 9.77 -4.58 -7.68
N SER A 318 10.11 -4.08 -8.87
CA SER A 318 10.96 -2.89 -9.04
C SER A 318 10.16 -1.60 -8.82
N LEU A 319 10.80 -0.55 -8.30
CA LEU A 319 10.18 0.78 -8.21
C LEU A 319 9.84 1.39 -9.58
N SER A 320 10.44 0.88 -10.67
CA SER A 320 10.04 1.23 -12.03
C SER A 320 8.61 0.79 -12.36
N TYR A 321 8.06 -0.20 -11.64
CA TYR A 321 6.67 -0.63 -11.81
C TYR A 321 5.69 0.50 -11.56
N ILE A 322 6.02 1.48 -10.71
CA ILE A 322 5.19 2.66 -10.47
C ILE A 322 5.82 3.93 -11.05
N ASN A 323 6.79 3.81 -11.96
CA ASN A 323 7.55 4.93 -12.50
C ASN A 323 8.16 5.84 -11.42
N ALA A 324 8.65 5.26 -10.30
CA ALA A 324 9.04 6.05 -9.13
C ALA A 324 10.08 7.16 -9.42
N GLN A 325 10.94 6.97 -10.42
CA GLN A 325 11.93 7.97 -10.83
C GLN A 325 11.29 9.27 -11.35
N GLU A 326 10.06 9.22 -11.86
CA GLU A 326 9.35 10.36 -12.44
C GLU A 326 8.64 11.25 -11.40
N TRP A 327 8.35 10.73 -10.20
CA TRP A 327 7.48 11.43 -9.25
C TRP A 327 7.78 11.22 -7.77
N LEU A 328 8.42 10.11 -7.39
CA LEU A 328 8.67 9.78 -5.98
C LEU A 328 10.01 10.34 -5.50
N ILE A 329 10.98 10.45 -6.42
CA ILE A 329 12.37 10.86 -6.13
C ILE A 329 12.63 12.32 -6.56
N SER A 330 11.71 12.91 -7.35
CA SER A 330 11.72 14.31 -7.81
C SER A 330 11.19 15.27 -6.75
#